data_AF-A0A930QDV5-F1
#
_entry.id   AF-A0A930QDV5-F1
#
_cell.length_a   1.000
_cell.length_b   1.000
_cell.length_c   1.000
_cell.angle_alpha   90.00
_cell.angle_beta   90.00
_cell.angle_gamma   90.00
#
_symmetry.space_group_name_H-M   'P 1'
#
loop_
_entity.id
_entity.type
_entity.pdbx_description
1 polymer ?
#
loop_
_entity_poly.entity_id
_entity_poly.type
_entity_poly.pdbx_seq_one_letter_code
_entity_poly.pdbx_strand_id
1 'polypeptide(L)'
;YTLDTHTAVAYRVAEDYRRETGDMRPMIVLSTASPYKFGASVLQALGKDTDGLDEFTLMECLHERSGMPIPPRLAALRTAPVRHEEVCEKDGMRDAVLDFARR
;
A
#
# COMPACT_ATOMS: atom_id res chain seq x y z
N TYR A 1 -8.26 13.42 -3.87
CA TYR A 1 -7.18 12.62 -3.25
C TYR A 1 -7.60 11.16 -3.28
N THR A 2 -6.76 10.26 -3.79
CA THR A 2 -7.06 8.83 -3.82
C THR A 2 -6.62 8.20 -2.50
N LEU A 3 -7.51 7.42 -1.88
CA LEU A 3 -7.24 6.75 -0.60
C LEU A 3 -6.66 5.36 -0.84
N ASP A 4 -5.77 4.91 0.06
CA ASP A 4 -5.49 3.49 0.20
C ASP A 4 -6.63 2.80 0.96
N THR A 5 -6.62 1.47 0.99
CA THR A 5 -7.67 0.66 1.61
C THR A 5 -7.84 0.93 3.11
N HIS A 6 -6.77 1.15 3.86
CA HIS A 6 -6.81 1.42 5.31
C HIS A 6 -7.42 2.79 5.59
N THR A 7 -7.01 3.81 4.82
CA THR A 7 -7.56 5.16 4.94
C THR A 7 -9.02 5.20 4.49
N ALA A 8 -9.40 4.43 3.48
CA ALA A 8 -10.79 4.32 3.02
C ALA A 8 -11.72 3.77 4.12
N VAL A 9 -11.28 2.76 4.89
CA VAL A 9 -12.03 2.25 6.05
C VAL A 9 -12.23 3.35 7.09
N ALA A 10 -11.16 4.07 7.47
CA ALA A 10 -11.25 5.13 8.46
C ALA A 10 -12.15 6.29 7.98
N TYR A 11 -12.03 6.69 6.72
CA TYR A 11 -12.85 7.75 6.12
C TYR A 11 -14.32 7.36 6.06
N ARG A 12 -14.63 6.10 5.71
CA ARG A 12 -16.01 5.62 5.69
C ARG A 12 -16.67 5.71 7.07
N VAL A 13 -16.00 5.22 8.10
CA VAL A 13 -16.52 5.27 9.48
C VAL A 13 -16.66 6.71 9.98
N ALA A 14 -15.72 7.59 9.61
CA ALA A 14 -15.80 9.02 9.93
C ALA A 14 -17.06 9.69 9.34
N GLU A 15 -17.37 9.42 8.07
CA GLU A 15 -18.56 9.96 7.41
C GLU A 15 -19.85 9.35 7.96
N ASP A 16 -19.86 8.05 8.24
CA ASP A 16 -20.99 7.36 8.87
C ASP A 16 -21.28 7.95 10.27
N TYR A 17 -20.26 8.14 11.10
CA TYR A 17 -20.38 8.77 12.42
C TYR A 17 -21.00 10.17 12.35
N ARG A 18 -20.52 11.02 11.43
CA ARG A 18 -21.05 12.38 11.25
C ARG A 18 -22.53 12.36 10.85
N ARG A 19 -22.88 11.49 9.91
CA ARG A 19 -24.26 11.34 9.43
C ARG A 19 -25.20 10.89 10.54
N GLU A 20 -24.76 9.96 11.37
CA GLU A 20 -25.59 9.36 12.43
C GLU A 20 -25.72 10.24 13.68
N THR A 21 -24.67 10.99 14.02
CA THR A 21 -24.63 11.78 15.26
C THR A 21 -24.89 13.27 15.07
N GLY A 22 -24.66 13.79 13.86
CA GLY A 22 -24.63 15.23 13.59
C GLY A 22 -23.44 15.95 14.23
N ASP A 23 -22.43 15.24 14.74
CA ASP A 23 -21.24 15.88 15.33
C ASP A 23 -20.38 16.54 14.25
N MET A 24 -20.24 17.87 14.35
CA MET A 24 -19.49 18.71 13.42
C MET A 24 -18.11 19.13 13.94
N ARG A 25 -17.64 18.56 15.07
CA ARG A 25 -16.29 18.84 15.59
C ARG A 25 -15.23 18.48 14.55
N PRO A 26 -14.10 19.21 14.51
CA PRO A 26 -12.98 18.85 13.65
C PRO A 26 -12.54 17.40 13.91
N MET A 27 -12.40 16.63 12.83
CA MET A 27 -12.00 15.22 12.87
C MET A 27 -10.78 15.03 11.96
N ILE A 28 -9.82 14.26 12.45
CA ILE A 28 -8.58 13.95 11.72
C ILE A 28 -8.62 12.45 11.36
N VAL A 29 -8.51 12.16 10.07
CA VAL A 29 -8.33 10.79 9.56
C VAL A 29 -6.84 10.57 9.30
N LEU A 30 -6.26 9.55 9.94
CA LEU A 30 -4.86 9.19 9.73
C LEU A 30 -4.71 8.38 8.44
N SER A 31 -4.01 8.94 7.46
CA SER A 31 -3.66 8.22 6.23
C SER A 31 -2.44 7.32 6.49
N THR A 32 -2.69 6.05 6.80
CA THR A 32 -1.65 5.14 7.33
C THR A 32 -0.77 4.51 6.25
N ALA A 33 -1.22 4.48 5.00
CA ALA A 33 -0.44 3.97 3.88
C ALA A 33 -0.59 4.84 2.63
N SER A 34 0.29 4.58 1.65
CA SER A 34 0.18 5.15 0.31
C SER A 34 -0.69 4.23 -0.55
N PRO A 35 -1.56 4.79 -1.43
CA PRO A 35 -2.32 3.99 -2.40
C PRO A 35 -1.44 3.08 -3.27
N TYR A 36 -0.20 3.50 -3.55
CA TYR A 36 0.78 2.73 -4.33
C TYR A 36 1.22 1.42 -3.69
N LYS A 37 0.97 1.20 -2.39
CA LYS A 37 1.23 -0.10 -1.74
C LYS A 37 0.14 -1.14 -2.02
N PHE A 38 -1.01 -0.72 -2.56
CA PHE A 38 -2.19 -1.55 -2.77
C PHE A 38 -2.79 -1.30 -4.16
N GLY A 39 -1.93 -1.26 -5.19
CA GLY A 39 -2.28 -0.82 -6.55
C GLY A 39 -3.49 -1.55 -7.11
N ALA A 40 -3.51 -2.88 -7.05
CA ALA A 40 -4.63 -3.69 -7.55
C ALA A 40 -5.96 -3.32 -6.86
N SER A 41 -6.02 -3.37 -5.53
CA SER A 41 -7.25 -3.09 -4.78
C SER A 41 -7.78 -1.67 -5.02
N VAL A 42 -6.89 -0.69 -5.10
CA VAL A 42 -7.27 0.71 -5.37
C VAL A 42 -7.79 0.87 -6.79
N LEU A 43 -7.13 0.26 -7.79
CA LEU A 43 -7.55 0.32 -9.18
C LEU A 43 -8.90 -0.38 -9.42
N GLN A 44 -9.12 -1.54 -8.81
CA GLN A 44 -10.39 -2.26 -8.84
C GLN A 44 -11.53 -1.39 -8.27
N ALA A 45 -11.31 -0.75 -7.11
CA ALA A 45 -12.29 0.18 -6.53
C ALA A 45 -12.57 1.40 -7.42
N LEU A 46 -11.63 1.77 -8.30
CA LEU A 46 -11.76 2.82 -9.30
C LEU A 46 -12.32 2.33 -10.65
N GLY A 47 -12.78 1.07 -10.71
CA GLY A 47 -13.42 0.46 -11.88
C GLY A 47 -12.45 0.01 -12.97
N LYS A 48 -11.22 -0.37 -12.60
CA LYS A 48 -10.22 -0.91 -13.53
C LYS A 48 -10.04 -2.41 -13.33
N ASP A 49 -9.90 -3.12 -14.44
CA ASP A 49 -9.45 -4.51 -14.45
C ASP A 49 -7.94 -4.54 -14.17
N THR A 50 -7.53 -5.48 -13.32
CA THR A 50 -6.16 -5.63 -12.85
C THR A 50 -5.62 -7.04 -13.06
N ASP A 51 -6.41 -7.93 -13.66
CA ASP A 51 -6.06 -9.33 -13.79
C ASP A 51 -4.82 -9.50 -14.67
N GLY A 52 -3.82 -10.23 -14.14
CA GLY A 52 -2.56 -10.50 -14.83
C GLY A 52 -1.56 -9.34 -14.87
N LEU A 53 -1.86 -8.19 -14.26
CA LEU A 53 -0.91 -7.07 -14.19
C LEU A 53 0.09 -7.24 -13.05
N ASP A 54 1.36 -6.94 -13.31
CA ASP A 54 2.39 -6.88 -12.28
C ASP A 54 2.33 -5.55 -11.49
N GLU A 55 2.96 -5.53 -10.31
CA GLU A 55 2.94 -4.36 -9.40
C GLU A 55 3.45 -3.07 -10.04
N PHE A 56 4.45 -3.14 -10.94
CA PHE A 56 4.96 -1.94 -11.58
C PHE A 56 3.98 -1.39 -12.62
N THR A 57 3.32 -2.26 -13.37
CA THR A 57 2.26 -1.87 -14.30
C THR A 57 1.07 -1.28 -13.54
N LEU A 58 0.67 -1.89 -12.41
CA LEU A 58 -0.37 -1.36 -11.53
C LEU A 58 -0.03 0.05 -11.02
N MET A 59 1.22 0.32 -10.67
CA MET A 59 1.65 1.67 -10.26
C MET A 59 1.48 2.71 -11.38
N GLU A 60 1.83 2.38 -12.62
CA GLU A 60 1.64 3.29 -13.76
C GLU A 60 0.14 3.54 -14.02
N CYS A 61 -0.68 2.49 -14.06
CA CYS A 61 -2.13 2.62 -14.24
C CYS A 61 -2.75 3.48 -13.12
N LEU A 62 -2.28 3.33 -11.88
CA LEU A 62 -2.75 4.13 -10.76
C LEU A 62 -2.29 5.60 -10.89
N HIS A 63 -1.07 5.85 -11.37
CA HIS A 63 -0.59 7.20 -11.68
C HIS A 63 -1.50 7.87 -12.72
N GLU A 64 -1.74 7.19 -13.84
CA GLU A 64 -2.61 7.68 -14.92
C GLU A 64 -4.04 7.98 -14.40
N ARG A 65 -4.58 7.10 -13.55
CA ARG A 65 -5.95 7.23 -13.05
C ARG A 65 -6.11 8.30 -11.97
N SER A 66 -5.11 8.48 -11.12
CA SER A 66 -5.18 9.34 -9.92
C SER A 66 -4.50 10.70 -10.08
N GLY A 67 -3.55 10.83 -11.00
CA GLY A 67 -2.68 12.00 -11.14
C GLY A 67 -1.67 12.19 -10.00
N MET A 68 -1.63 11.27 -9.02
CA MET A 68 -0.63 11.32 -7.94
C MET A 68 0.74 10.94 -8.49
N PRO A 69 1.85 11.57 -8.07
CA PRO A 69 3.18 11.17 -8.54
C PRO A 69 3.58 9.82 -7.94
N ILE A 70 4.22 8.97 -8.75
CA ILE A 70 4.81 7.71 -8.26
C ILE A 70 5.97 8.05 -7.31
N PRO A 71 6.00 7.49 -6.08
CA PRO A 71 7.09 7.73 -5.15
C PRO A 71 8.44 7.27 -5.74
N PRO A 72 9.48 8.12 -5.76
CA PRO A 72 10.76 7.79 -6.40
C PRO A 72 11.40 6.50 -5.87
N ARG A 73 11.23 6.21 -4.57
CA ARG A 73 11.76 4.98 -3.95
C ARG A 73 11.05 3.72 -4.43
N LEU A 74 9.75 3.79 -4.75
CA LEU A 74 9.01 2.65 -5.32
C LEU A 74 9.36 2.47 -6.79
N ALA A 75 9.48 3.55 -7.56
CA ALA A 75 9.94 3.49 -8.94
C ALA A 75 11.33 2.84 -9.07
N ALA A 76 12.25 3.17 -8.15
CA ALA A 76 13.59 2.59 -8.10
C ALA A 76 13.62 1.07 -7.84
N LEU A 77 12.55 0.48 -7.27
CA LEU A 77 12.49 -0.97 -7.03
C LEU A 77 12.44 -1.78 -8.34
N ARG A 78 12.02 -1.18 -9.47
CA ARG A 78 11.90 -1.87 -10.77
C ARG A 78 13.24 -2.44 -11.24
N THR A 79 14.34 -1.78 -10.91
CA THR A 79 15.69 -2.15 -11.33
C THR A 79 16.60 -2.52 -10.15
N ALA A 80 16.08 -2.44 -8.92
CA ALA A 80 16.86 -2.77 -7.73
C ALA A 80 17.10 -4.29 -7.66
N PRO A 81 18.34 -4.73 -7.34
CA PRO A 81 18.60 -6.14 -7.12
C PRO A 81 17.95 -6.61 -5.81
N VAL A 82 17.41 -7.83 -5.83
CA VAL A 82 16.99 -8.52 -4.61
C VAL A 82 18.24 -8.80 -3.77
N ARG A 83 18.19 -8.47 -2.47
CA ARG A 83 19.33 -8.66 -1.54
C ARG A 83 19.14 -9.81 -0.55
N HIS A 84 17.90 -10.24 -0.39
CA HIS A 84 17.51 -11.25 0.60
C HIS A 84 16.86 -12.41 -0.15
N GLU A 85 17.63 -13.46 -0.39
CA GLU A 85 17.21 -14.66 -1.14
C GLU A 85 17.01 -15.88 -0.24
N GLU A 86 17.33 -15.74 1.05
CA GLU A 86 17.30 -16.84 2.01
C GLU A 86 15.90 -17.08 2.58
N VAL A 87 15.56 -18.35 2.74
CA VAL A 87 14.32 -18.81 3.35
C VAL A 87 14.69 -19.65 4.57
N CYS A 88 14.01 -19.40 5.69
CA CYS A 88 14.16 -20.21 6.90
C CYS A 88 12.79 -20.62 7.43
N GLU A 89 12.75 -21.78 8.08
CA GLU A 89 11.57 -22.21 8.83
C GLU A 89 11.38 -21.35 10.07
N LYS A 90 10.14 -21.27 10.57
CA LYS A 90 9.78 -20.50 11.77
C LYS A 90 10.73 -20.77 12.94
N ASP A 91 11.04 -22.04 13.19
CA ASP A 91 11.87 -22.43 14.33
C ASP A 91 13.38 -22.20 14.06
N GLY A 92 13.77 -21.94 12.82
CA GLY A 92 15.15 -21.65 12.39
C GLY A 92 15.49 -20.16 12.32
N MET A 93 14.55 -19.25 12.60
CA MET A 93 14.77 -17.80 12.47
C MET A 93 15.97 -17.28 13.26
N ARG A 94 16.20 -17.82 14.47
CA ARG A 94 17.33 -17.40 15.33
C ARG A 94 18.66 -17.66 14.64
N ASP A 95 18.84 -18.85 14.11
CA ASP A 95 20.11 -19.27 13.52
C ASP A 95 20.33 -18.58 12.17
N ALA A 96 19.28 -18.41 11.37
CA ALA A 96 19.34 -17.62 10.12
C ALA A 96 19.83 -16.18 10.36
N VAL A 97 19.32 -15.51 11.41
CA VAL A 97 19.77 -14.15 11.77
C VAL A 97 21.22 -14.15 12.25
N LEU A 98 21.63 -15.14 13.05
CA LEU A 98 23.02 -15.25 13.52
C LEU A 98 23.98 -15.51 12.37
N ASP A 99 23.60 -16.34 11.41
CA ASP A 99 24.42 -16.65 10.25
C ASP A 99 24.51 -15.46 9.29
N PHE A 100 23.42 -14.72 9.10
CA PHE A 100 23.46 -13.46 8.35
C PHE A 100 24.39 -12.44 8.99
N ALA A 101 24.34 -12.27 10.32
CA ALA A 101 25.16 -11.29 11.04
C ALA A 101 26.66 -11.62 11.08
N ARG A 102 27.05 -12.86 10.75
CA ARG A 102 28.46 -13.29 10.68
C ARG A 102 29.10 -13.06 9.30
N ARG A 103 28.31 -12.76 8.28
CA ARG A 103 28.78 -12.49 6.92
C ARG A 103 29.28 -11.06 6.77
#